data_AF-A0A971T722-F1
#
_entry.id   AF-A0A971T722-F1
#
_cell.length_a   1.000
_cell.length_b   1.000
_cell.length_c   1.000
_cell.angle_alpha   90.00
_cell.angle_beta   90.00
_cell.angle_gamma   90.00
#
_symmetry.space_group_name_H-M   'P 1'
#
loop_
_entity.id
_entity.type
_entity.pdbx_description
1 polymer ?
#
loop_
_entity_poly.entity_id
_entity_poly.type
_entity_poly.pdbx_seq_one_letter_code
_entity_poly.pdbx_strand_id
1 'polypeptide(L)'
;MRQEKAMCVAGAEAADTAAVVGERRRHIRCNLYLPIRVWREDAVSASHGESTCTVNVSAGGLYFLACREYPVGSLLHVEFDGSRSGGGFGPGPGCRYRVKVVHRSDFIGPSKGGEREVRRGVGGAIEGGGSVGMPE
;
A
#
# COMPACT_ATOMS: atom_id res chain seq x y z
N MET A 1 7.65 -49.99 36.26
CA MET A 1 7.58 -48.86 35.31
C MET A 1 7.08 -47.63 36.06
N ARG A 2 7.97 -46.70 36.40
CA ARG A 2 7.65 -45.46 37.16
C ARG A 2 7.50 -44.33 36.16
N GLN A 3 6.36 -43.63 36.17
CA GLN A 3 6.13 -42.44 35.36
C GLN A 3 6.75 -41.23 36.07
N GLU A 4 7.73 -40.60 35.44
CA GLU A 4 8.26 -39.29 35.84
C GLU A 4 7.32 -38.19 35.34
N LYS A 5 6.72 -37.45 36.28
CA LYS A 5 5.95 -36.24 36.02
C LYS A 5 6.95 -35.08 35.81
N ALA A 6 7.12 -34.65 34.57
CA ALA A 6 7.82 -33.40 34.26
C ALA A 6 6.96 -32.22 34.72
N MET A 7 7.45 -31.49 35.72
CA MET A 7 6.83 -30.29 36.26
C MET A 7 7.53 -29.09 35.62
N CYS A 8 6.91 -28.49 34.59
CA CYS A 8 7.43 -27.29 33.97
C CYS A 8 7.16 -26.08 34.87
N VAL A 9 8.23 -25.57 35.48
CA VAL A 9 8.28 -24.27 36.14
C VAL A 9 8.32 -23.20 35.05
N ALA A 10 7.21 -22.50 34.83
CA ALA A 10 7.17 -21.29 34.01
C ALA A 10 7.25 -20.08 34.94
N GLY A 11 8.48 -19.68 35.29
CA GLY A 11 8.76 -18.30 35.66
C GLY A 11 8.80 -17.47 34.38
N ALA A 12 7.86 -16.56 34.22
CA ALA A 12 7.94 -15.49 33.23
C ALA A 12 7.67 -14.18 33.95
N GLU A 13 8.72 -13.36 33.95
CA GLU A 13 8.83 -12.08 34.60
C GLU A 13 7.70 -11.11 34.29
N ALA A 14 7.40 -10.29 35.29
CA ALA A 14 6.61 -9.09 35.18
C ALA A 14 7.32 -8.08 34.24
N ALA A 15 7.01 -8.16 32.95
CA ALA A 15 7.30 -7.10 32.00
C ALA A 15 6.17 -6.07 32.06
N ASP A 16 6.42 -5.01 32.84
CA ASP A 16 6.15 -3.63 32.47
C ASP A 16 4.91 -3.38 31.60
N THR A 17 3.73 -3.38 32.23
CA THR A 17 2.48 -2.92 31.62
C THR A 17 2.49 -1.39 31.51
N ALA A 18 3.37 -0.85 30.66
CA ALA A 18 3.27 0.53 30.22
C ALA A 18 1.94 0.71 29.48
N ALA A 19 1.10 1.59 30.01
CA ALA A 19 -0.26 1.84 29.57
C ALA A 19 -0.35 2.04 28.04
N VAL A 20 -1.00 1.09 27.35
CA VAL A 20 -1.44 1.22 25.95
C VAL A 20 -2.62 2.19 25.93
N VAL A 21 -2.34 3.47 26.10
CA VAL A 21 -3.31 4.55 25.93
C VAL A 21 -3.52 4.73 24.42
N GLY A 22 -4.61 4.14 23.91
CA GLY A 22 -5.22 4.59 22.65
C GLY A 22 -5.34 3.60 21.49
N GLU A 23 -5.10 2.30 21.66
CA GLU A 23 -5.34 1.34 20.57
C GLU A 23 -6.86 1.14 20.37
N ARG A 24 -7.41 1.75 19.32
CA ARG A 24 -8.84 1.64 18.96
C ARG A 24 -9.16 0.45 18.05
N ARG A 25 -8.15 -0.28 17.55
CA ARG A 25 -8.38 -1.36 16.58
C ARG A 25 -8.79 -2.64 17.28
N ARG A 26 -9.85 -3.28 16.77
CA ARG A 26 -10.34 -4.57 17.27
C ARG A 26 -9.57 -5.78 16.74
N HIS A 27 -8.81 -5.61 15.66
CA HIS A 27 -8.09 -6.70 14.99
C HIS A 27 -6.65 -6.30 14.66
N ILE A 28 -5.72 -7.23 14.86
CA ILE A 28 -4.32 -7.12 14.47
C ILE A 28 -4.25 -6.98 12.94
N ARG A 29 -3.38 -6.10 12.45
CA ARG A 29 -3.08 -5.93 11.03
C ARG A 29 -1.74 -6.59 10.72
N CYS A 30 -1.72 -7.40 9.68
CA CYS A 30 -0.51 -7.96 9.11
C CYS A 30 -0.12 -7.12 7.89
N ASN A 31 1.14 -6.66 7.83
CA ASN A 31 1.67 -6.02 6.64
C ASN A 31 1.94 -7.10 5.58
N LEU A 32 1.04 -7.20 4.61
CA LEU A 32 1.06 -8.24 3.59
C LEU A 32 0.77 -7.59 2.25
N TYR A 33 1.66 -7.80 1.29
CA TYR A 33 1.58 -7.25 -0.05
C TYR A 33 1.04 -8.31 -1.00
N LEU A 34 -0.28 -8.45 -1.03
CA LEU A 34 -0.98 -9.34 -1.96
C LEU A 34 -1.50 -8.56 -3.17
N PRO A 35 -1.30 -9.08 -4.39
CA PRO A 35 -1.92 -8.52 -5.59
C PRO A 35 -3.43 -8.75 -5.53
N ILE A 36 -4.18 -7.69 -5.86
CA ILE A 36 -5.64 -7.66 -5.84
C ILE A 36 -6.18 -6.95 -7.08
N ARG A 37 -7.40 -7.30 -7.46
CA ARG A 37 -8.22 -6.57 -8.42
C ARG A 37 -9.39 -5.94 -7.71
N VAL A 38 -9.64 -4.66 -7.99
CA VAL A 38 -10.69 -3.88 -7.34
C VAL A 38 -11.59 -3.24 -8.39
N TRP A 39 -12.90 -3.31 -8.20
CA TRP A 39 -13.85 -2.56 -9.01
C TRP A 39 -15.06 -2.13 -8.18
N ARG A 40 -15.75 -1.09 -8.65
CA ARG A 40 -16.93 -0.55 -7.98
C ARG A 40 -18.17 -1.39 -8.29
N GLU A 41 -19.03 -1.57 -7.29
CA GLU A 41 -20.31 -2.26 -7.47
C GLU A 41 -21.30 -1.43 -8.31
N ASP A 42 -21.26 -0.10 -8.20
CA ASP A 42 -22.21 0.83 -8.81
C ASP A 42 -21.84 1.29 -10.23
N ALA A 43 -20.76 0.78 -10.81
CA ALA A 43 -20.37 1.16 -12.16
C ALA A 43 -21.23 0.44 -13.22
N VAL A 44 -22.15 1.20 -13.83
CA VAL A 44 -23.16 0.79 -14.82
C VAL A 44 -22.60 0.14 -16.09
N SER A 45 -21.29 0.18 -16.32
CA SER A 45 -20.63 -0.54 -17.39
C SER A 45 -19.32 -1.05 -16.84
N ALA A 46 -19.15 -2.38 -16.83
CA ALA A 46 -17.97 -3.15 -16.40
C ALA A 46 -16.75 -2.25 -16.15
N SER A 47 -16.72 -1.58 -14.99
CA SER A 47 -15.66 -0.61 -14.75
C SER A 47 -14.38 -1.41 -14.76
N HIS A 48 -13.47 -1.07 -15.68
CA HIS A 48 -12.17 -1.69 -15.79
C HIS A 48 -11.60 -1.88 -14.39
N GLY A 49 -11.54 -3.14 -13.94
CA GLY A 49 -11.00 -3.47 -12.64
C GLY A 49 -9.58 -2.92 -12.55
N GLU A 50 -9.26 -2.33 -11.43
CA GLU A 50 -7.93 -1.83 -11.14
C GLU A 50 -7.12 -2.95 -10.49
N SER A 51 -6.03 -3.34 -11.13
CA SER A 51 -5.04 -4.23 -10.52
C SER A 51 -4.09 -3.41 -9.64
N THR A 52 -3.99 -3.79 -8.37
CA THR A 52 -3.15 -3.11 -7.37
C THR A 52 -2.70 -4.08 -6.28
N CYS A 53 -2.07 -3.59 -5.22
CA CYS A 53 -1.59 -4.38 -4.10
C CYS A 53 -2.14 -3.88 -2.76
N THR A 54 -2.40 -4.83 -1.87
CA THR A 54 -2.60 -4.55 -0.45
C THR A 54 -1.29 -4.08 0.19
N VAL A 55 -1.42 -3.31 1.27
CA VAL A 55 -0.31 -2.83 2.12
C VAL A 55 -0.41 -3.48 3.50
N ASN A 56 -1.62 -3.56 4.05
CA ASN A 56 -1.91 -4.33 5.24
C ASN A 56 -3.31 -4.95 5.17
N VAL A 57 -3.47 -6.08 5.86
CA VAL A 57 -4.70 -6.87 5.90
C VAL A 57 -5.00 -7.25 7.34
N SER A 58 -6.28 -7.28 7.69
CA SER A 58 -6.80 -7.78 8.96
C SER A 58 -8.10 -8.54 8.73
N ALA A 59 -8.58 -9.24 9.75
CA ALA A 59 -9.90 -9.89 9.70
C ALA A 59 -11.05 -8.91 9.43
N GLY A 60 -10.90 -7.62 9.80
CA GLY A 60 -11.93 -6.60 9.63
C GLY A 60 -11.84 -5.79 8.32
N GLY A 61 -10.81 -6.01 7.50
CA GLY A 61 -10.62 -5.27 6.26
C GLY A 61 -9.16 -5.16 5.84
N LEU A 62 -8.95 -4.44 4.75
CA LEU A 62 -7.65 -4.29 4.09
C LEU A 62 -7.38 -2.82 3.75
N TYR A 63 -6.10 -2.47 3.71
CA TYR A 63 -5.59 -1.21 3.19
C TYR A 63 -4.80 -1.51 1.91
N PHE A 64 -5.05 -0.75 0.85
CA PHE A 64 -4.46 -0.97 -0.46
C PHE A 64 -4.12 0.35 -1.13
N LEU A 65 -3.21 0.32 -2.09
CA LEU A 65 -2.87 1.48 -2.89
C LEU A 65 -3.89 1.61 -4.02
N ALA A 66 -4.39 2.81 -4.30
CA ALA A 66 -5.34 3.04 -5.37
C ALA A 66 -4.77 4.06 -6.36
N CYS A 67 -4.79 3.71 -7.64
CA CYS A 67 -4.54 4.59 -8.78
C CYS A 67 -5.76 5.46 -9.10
N ARG A 68 -6.95 5.02 -8.69
CA ARG A 68 -8.21 5.74 -8.88
C ARG A 68 -8.79 6.21 -7.57
N GLU A 69 -9.57 7.28 -7.64
CA GLU A 69 -10.28 7.80 -6.49
C GLU A 69 -11.56 6.98 -6.24
N TYR A 70 -11.65 6.39 -5.04
CA TYR A 70 -12.86 5.72 -4.56
C TYR A 70 -13.50 6.58 -3.47
N PRO A 71 -14.74 7.07 -3.67
CA PRO A 71 -15.43 7.87 -2.65
C PRO A 71 -15.66 7.07 -1.35
N VAL A 72 -15.50 7.72 -0.20
CA VAL A 72 -15.85 7.12 1.09
C VAL A 72 -17.33 6.74 1.09
N GLY A 73 -17.63 5.54 1.56
CA GLY A 73 -18.97 4.96 1.53
C GLY A 73 -19.25 4.07 0.31
N SER A 74 -18.43 4.13 -0.74
CA SER A 74 -18.58 3.30 -1.93
C SER A 74 -18.39 1.82 -1.60
N LEU A 75 -19.12 0.97 -2.32
CA LEU A 75 -19.00 -0.47 -2.24
C LEU A 75 -18.11 -0.97 -3.38
N LEU A 76 -17.09 -1.74 -3.00
CA LEU A 76 -16.11 -2.30 -3.90
C LEU A 76 -16.17 -3.82 -3.83
N HIS A 77 -15.88 -4.44 -4.95
CA HIS A 77 -15.49 -5.83 -4.99
C HIS A 77 -13.97 -5.93 -5.08
N VAL A 78 -13.40 -6.84 -4.29
CA VAL A 78 -11.98 -7.13 -4.24
C VAL A 78 -11.76 -8.60 -4.52
N GLU A 79 -10.86 -8.91 -5.42
CA GLU A 79 -10.45 -10.27 -5.76
C GLU A 79 -8.95 -10.38 -5.59
N PHE A 80 -8.48 -11.42 -4.88
CA PHE A 80 -7.05 -11.65 -4.71
C PHE A 80 -6.51 -12.42 -5.91
N ASP A 81 -5.49 -11.88 -6.56
CA ASP A 81 -4.82 -12.55 -7.66
C ASP A 81 -3.94 -13.68 -7.10
N GLY A 82 -4.38 -14.92 -7.31
CA GLY A 82 -3.59 -16.10 -7.00
C GLY A 82 -3.80 -16.69 -5.61
N SER A 83 -4.43 -17.87 -5.61
CA SER A 83 -3.93 -18.99 -4.80
C SER A 83 -3.97 -20.19 -5.73
N ARG A 84 -2.82 -20.78 -6.08
CA ARG A 84 -2.83 -22.01 -6.89
C ARG A 84 -3.67 -23.05 -6.17
N SER A 85 -4.52 -23.77 -6.90
CA SER A 85 -5.21 -24.98 -6.41
C SER A 85 -4.18 -25.99 -5.94
N GLY A 86 -3.75 -25.93 -4.67
CA GLY A 86 -2.66 -26.76 -4.19
C GLY A 86 -2.10 -26.30 -2.85
N GLY A 87 -2.88 -26.46 -1.78
CA GLY A 87 -2.36 -26.66 -0.42
C GLY A 87 -1.71 -25.44 0.26
N GLY A 88 -2.50 -24.63 0.95
CA GLY A 88 -1.97 -23.66 1.91
C GLY A 88 -3.05 -22.71 2.40
N PHE A 89 -3.14 -22.53 3.72
CA PHE A 89 -4.04 -21.56 4.37
C PHE A 89 -3.82 -20.15 3.78
N GLY A 90 -4.70 -19.73 2.88
CA GLY A 90 -4.75 -18.41 2.26
C GLY A 90 -6.12 -18.20 1.61
N PRO A 91 -6.53 -16.95 1.30
CA PRO A 91 -7.77 -16.71 0.57
C PRO A 91 -7.71 -17.52 -0.73
N GLY A 92 -8.72 -18.38 -0.94
CA GLY A 92 -8.76 -19.27 -2.10
C GLY A 92 -8.70 -18.48 -3.41
N PRO A 93 -8.22 -19.09 -4.51
CA PRO A 93 -8.27 -18.46 -5.82
C PRO A 93 -9.70 -18.06 -6.15
N GLY A 94 -9.89 -16.84 -6.67
CA GLY A 94 -11.20 -16.36 -7.10
C GLY A 94 -12.16 -16.01 -5.95
N CYS A 95 -11.70 -15.97 -4.70
CA CYS A 95 -12.50 -15.41 -3.61
C CYS A 95 -12.73 -13.92 -3.86
N ARG A 96 -13.98 -13.57 -4.16
CA ARG A 96 -14.45 -12.20 -4.35
C ARG A 96 -15.07 -11.70 -3.06
N TYR A 97 -14.50 -10.66 -2.49
CA TYR A 97 -14.94 -10.01 -1.28
C TYR A 97 -15.68 -8.72 -1.61
N ARG A 98 -16.74 -8.41 -0.85
CA ARG A 98 -17.43 -7.13 -0.91
C ARG A 98 -17.00 -6.28 0.27
N VAL A 99 -16.47 -5.10 0.00
CA VAL A 99 -15.92 -4.20 1.00
C VAL A 99 -16.47 -2.79 0.83
N LYS A 100 -16.50 -2.03 1.92
CA LYS A 100 -16.91 -0.61 1.92
C LYS A 100 -15.70 0.27 2.16
N VAL A 101 -15.57 1.35 1.39
CA VAL A 101 -14.54 2.36 1.63
C VAL A 101 -14.89 3.12 2.91
N VAL A 102 -14.08 2.96 3.95
CA VAL A 102 -14.28 3.62 5.26
C VAL A 102 -13.36 4.81 5.48
N HIS A 103 -12.21 4.83 4.81
CA HIS A 103 -11.19 5.85 4.99
C HIS A 103 -10.40 6.01 3.70
N ARG A 104 -9.98 7.25 3.41
CA ARG A 104 -9.01 7.55 2.36
C ARG A 104 -7.85 8.33 2.98
N SER A 105 -6.64 7.94 2.61
CA SER A 105 -5.44 8.68 2.95
C SER A 105 -4.75 9.06 1.65
N ASP A 106 -4.26 10.28 1.57
CA ASP A 106 -3.37 10.66 0.48
C ASP A 106 -2.02 10.00 0.75
N PHE A 107 -1.64 9.04 -0.10
CA PHE A 107 -0.32 8.44 -0.02
C PHE A 107 0.69 9.42 -0.60
N ILE A 108 1.31 10.21 0.26
CA ILE A 108 2.53 10.94 -0.09
C ILE A 108 3.63 9.87 -0.17
N GLY A 109 3.82 9.30 -1.36
CA GLY A 109 4.94 8.41 -1.62
C GLY A 109 6.26 9.11 -1.30
N PRO A 110 7.37 8.38 -1.13
CA PRO A 110 8.66 9.01 -0.97
C PRO A 110 8.85 9.97 -2.14
N SER A 111 8.77 11.27 -1.86
CA SER A 111 9.04 12.32 -2.80
C SER A 111 10.38 11.96 -3.43
N LYS A 112 10.38 11.62 -4.72
CA LYS A 112 11.62 11.36 -5.45
C LYS A 112 12.54 12.52 -5.11
N GLY A 113 13.61 12.21 -4.37
CA GLY A 113 14.54 13.21 -3.88
C GLY A 113 14.91 14.13 -5.04
N GLY A 114 14.86 15.43 -4.78
CA GLY A 114 15.01 16.46 -5.79
C GLY A 114 16.10 16.11 -6.77
N GLU A 115 15.74 16.15 -8.06
CA GLU A 115 16.71 16.37 -9.13
C GLU A 115 17.45 17.67 -8.76
N ARG A 116 18.59 17.52 -8.08
CA ARG A 116 19.58 18.58 -7.98
C ARG A 116 20.02 18.80 -9.42
N GLU A 117 19.45 19.84 -10.02
CA GLU A 117 19.93 20.47 -11.24
C GLU A 117 21.42 20.74 -11.05
N VAL A 118 22.26 19.79 -11.48
CA VAL A 118 23.69 20.01 -11.65
C VAL A 118 23.78 20.94 -12.84
N ARG A 119 23.75 22.25 -12.55
CA ARG A 119 24.12 23.29 -13.51
C ARG A 119 25.55 23.00 -13.94
N ARG A 120 25.68 22.29 -15.07
CA ARG A 120 26.89 22.27 -15.86
C ARG A 120 27.11 23.71 -16.32
N GLY A 121 27.98 24.42 -15.62
CA GLY A 121 28.60 25.63 -16.14
C GLY A 121 29.43 25.25 -17.35
N VAL A 122 28.82 25.25 -18.52
CA VAL A 122 29.52 25.22 -19.81
C VAL A 122 29.63 26.67 -20.25
N GLY A 123 30.86 27.14 -20.35
CA GLY A 123 31.19 28.51 -20.73
C GLY A 123 30.82 28.86 -22.16
N GLY A 124 31.04 30.14 -22.48
CA GLY A 124 31.01 30.64 -23.85
C GLY A 124 30.37 32.02 -23.98
N ALA A 125 30.97 33.04 -23.36
CA ALA A 125 30.76 34.41 -23.78
C ALA A 125 31.90 34.77 -24.76
N ILE A 126 31.63 34.59 -26.05
CA ILE A 126 32.35 35.26 -27.12
C ILE A 126 31.56 36.52 -27.45
N GLU A 127 32.08 37.67 -27.02
CA GLU A 127 31.59 38.97 -27.43
C GLU A 127 32.02 39.21 -28.89
N GLY A 128 31.05 39.22 -29.79
CA GLY A 128 31.24 39.52 -31.20
C GLY A 128 30.04 40.28 -31.72
N GLY A 129 29.97 41.58 -31.42
CA GLY A 129 28.96 42.50 -31.94
C GLY A 129 29.62 43.73 -32.53
N GLY A 130 29.26 44.09 -33.76
CA GLY A 130 29.42 45.49 -34.19
C GLY A 130 29.50 45.74 -35.69
N SER A 131 28.59 46.62 -36.15
CA SER A 131 28.47 47.33 -37.45
C SER A 131 28.04 46.48 -38.66
N VAL A 132 26.83 46.60 -39.21
CA VAL A 132 26.02 47.76 -39.72
C VAL A 132 26.65 48.39 -40.97
N GLY A 133 25.93 48.27 -42.09
CA GLY A 133 26.22 49.01 -43.31
C GLY A 133 25.52 48.44 -44.54
N MET A 134 24.23 48.71 -44.70
CA MET A 134 23.63 48.80 -46.05
C MET A 134 24.03 50.14 -46.66
N PRO A 135 24.41 50.16 -47.94
CA PRO A 135 23.73 51.07 -48.84
C PRO A 135 23.43 50.49 -50.23
N GLU A 136 22.25 50.90 -50.71
CA GLU A 136 21.70 51.06 -52.08
C GLU A 136 22.06 50.07 -53.20
#